data_AF-A0A9X8GNY7-F1
#
_entry.id   AF-A0A9X8GNY7-F1
#
_cell.length_a   1.000
_cell.length_b   1.000
_cell.length_c   1.000
_cell.angle_alpha   90.00
_cell.angle_beta   90.00
_cell.angle_gamma   90.00
#
_symmetry.space_group_name_H-M   'P 1'
#
loop_
_entity.id
_entity.type
_entity.pdbx_description
1 polymer ?
#
loop_
_entity_poly.entity_id
_entity_poly.type
_entity_poly.pdbx_seq_one_letter_code
_entity_poly.pdbx_strand_id
1 'polypeptide(L)'
;MMVLAGVLVFGTPAGVLAEEADHSMEGQISKPQSSGESDTEGFVDDSTDNTYGYYTIMGCTTVDAEDMVVQYEAQNVEYPSGILTEGGAPDIDTFCTIVIEEADAEGVRGEVVFEQAMLETGWLQFGGDASAGQFNFSGLGTTGGSVAGNSFPDVRTGIRAQVQHLKAYASSEELNQACVDNRFQYVTRESAPYVEWLGIQENPYGGGWAAGRSYGYKLRSLLAELKGEEYTWPESTETVEK
;
A
#
# COMPACT_ATOMS: atom_id res chain seq x y z
N MET A 1 53.73 -25.89 -51.95
CA MET A 1 53.81 -25.28 -53.29
C MET A 1 53.57 -23.78 -53.10
N MET A 2 54.65 -22.97 -53.26
CA MET A 2 54.75 -21.49 -53.22
C MET A 2 54.27 -20.82 -51.90
N VAL A 3 55.05 -20.16 -51.02
CA VAL A 3 56.24 -19.26 -51.02
C VAL A 3 56.13 -18.05 -51.96
N LEU A 4 56.00 -16.85 -51.37
CA LEU A 4 56.58 -15.53 -51.71
C LEU A 4 55.80 -14.47 -50.91
N ALA A 5 56.29 -13.87 -49.81
CA ALA A 5 57.43 -12.95 -49.62
C ALA A 5 57.32 -11.64 -50.42
N GLY A 6 57.17 -10.52 -49.70
CA GLY A 6 57.29 -9.16 -50.21
C GLY A 6 57.31 -8.17 -49.04
N VAL A 7 58.44 -7.48 -48.88
CA VAL A 7 58.85 -6.65 -47.73
C VAL A 7 59.20 -5.23 -48.24
N LEU A 8 59.23 -4.25 -47.32
CA LEU A 8 59.86 -2.90 -47.36
C LEU A 8 59.07 -1.79 -48.13
N VAL A 9 59.00 -0.49 -47.78
CA VAL A 9 59.18 0.39 -46.59
C VAL A 9 59.17 1.87 -47.08
N PHE A 10 58.76 2.79 -46.20
CA PHE A 10 58.91 4.28 -46.13
C PHE A 10 58.42 5.23 -47.26
N GLY A 11 57.65 6.23 -46.82
CA GLY A 11 57.52 7.54 -47.47
C GLY A 11 56.48 8.45 -46.81
N THR A 12 56.90 9.35 -45.92
CA THR A 12 56.15 10.59 -45.56
C THR A 12 56.56 11.73 -46.50
N PRO A 13 55.69 12.72 -46.75
CA PRO A 13 55.84 13.99 -46.03
C PRO A 13 54.54 14.70 -45.61
N ALA A 14 54.72 15.69 -44.73
CA ALA A 14 53.81 16.74 -44.25
C ALA A 14 52.83 17.28 -45.30
N GLY A 15 51.62 17.76 -45.01
CA GLY A 15 50.99 18.23 -43.78
C GLY A 15 50.24 19.53 -44.11
N VAL A 16 48.94 19.65 -43.79
CA VAL A 16 48.22 20.92 -43.51
C VAL A 16 46.90 20.59 -42.77
N LEU A 17 46.86 21.05 -41.51
CA LEU A 17 45.74 21.63 -40.73
C LEU A 17 44.29 21.17 -41.00
N ALA A 18 43.73 20.45 -40.02
CA ALA A 18 42.50 20.88 -39.36
C ALA A 18 42.53 20.36 -37.91
N GLU A 19 42.58 21.30 -37.00
CA GLU A 19 42.52 21.17 -35.55
C GLU A 19 41.04 21.06 -35.17
N GLU A 20 40.63 19.97 -34.53
CA GLU A 20 39.41 19.97 -33.74
C GLU A 20 39.73 19.30 -32.41
N ALA A 21 39.48 20.09 -31.37
CA ALA A 21 40.00 19.93 -30.03
C ALA A 21 39.30 18.82 -29.24
N ASP A 22 40.11 18.08 -28.50
CA ASP A 22 39.69 17.34 -27.31
C ASP A 22 39.44 18.34 -26.17
N HIS A 23 38.18 18.40 -25.72
CA HIS A 23 37.81 19.05 -24.47
C HIS A 23 36.91 18.13 -23.65
N SER A 24 37.58 17.31 -22.83
CA SER A 24 37.11 16.93 -21.49
C SER A 24 36.47 18.12 -20.78
N MET A 25 35.19 17.99 -20.39
CA MET A 25 34.59 18.67 -19.25
C MET A 25 33.39 17.85 -18.77
N GLU A 26 33.46 17.34 -17.55
CA GLU A 26 32.31 16.89 -16.77
C GLU A 26 31.26 18.01 -16.71
N GLY A 27 30.09 17.76 -17.29
CA GLY A 27 28.94 18.66 -17.23
C GLY A 27 27.87 18.07 -16.33
N GLN A 28 27.79 18.60 -15.11
CA GLN A 28 26.74 18.33 -14.14
C GLN A 28 25.37 18.47 -14.82
N ILE A 29 24.60 17.37 -14.89
CA ILE A 29 23.19 17.46 -15.24
C ILE A 29 22.51 18.06 -14.02
N SER A 30 22.18 19.35 -14.14
CA SER A 30 21.43 20.13 -13.17
C SER A 30 20.20 19.36 -12.70
N LYS A 31 20.14 19.17 -11.38
CA LYS A 31 18.94 18.88 -10.60
C LYS A 31 17.79 19.72 -11.16
N PRO A 32 16.62 19.14 -11.51
CA PRO A 32 15.47 19.98 -11.83
C PRO A 32 15.21 20.89 -10.63
N GLN A 33 15.28 22.19 -10.88
CA GLN A 33 14.85 23.20 -9.93
C GLN A 33 13.39 22.92 -9.60
N SER A 34 13.13 22.72 -8.31
CA SER A 34 11.82 22.91 -7.71
C SER A 34 11.41 24.36 -8.00
N SER A 35 10.63 24.55 -9.07
CA SER A 35 9.77 25.70 -9.21
C SER A 35 8.65 25.48 -8.20
N GLY A 36 8.76 26.18 -7.07
CA GLY A 36 7.66 26.38 -6.15
C GLY A 36 6.56 27.16 -6.86
N GLU A 37 5.68 26.43 -7.53
CA GLU A 37 4.29 26.80 -7.69
C GLU A 37 3.52 25.78 -6.86
N SER A 38 3.20 26.17 -5.63
CA SER A 38 2.14 25.51 -4.89
C SER A 38 0.84 25.84 -5.59
N ASP A 39 0.53 25.07 -6.63
CA ASP A 39 -0.86 24.92 -7.05
C ASP A 39 -1.56 24.16 -5.92
N THR A 40 -1.90 24.88 -4.84
CA THR A 40 -2.97 24.49 -3.94
C THR A 40 -4.29 24.65 -4.69
N GLU A 41 -4.46 23.90 -5.77
CA GLU A 41 -5.75 23.27 -6.04
C GLU A 41 -6.02 22.48 -4.75
N GLY A 42 -6.85 23.03 -3.86
CA GLY A 42 -7.05 22.49 -2.53
C GLY A 42 -7.39 21.01 -2.64
N PHE A 43 -6.57 20.15 -2.03
CA PHE A 43 -6.84 18.72 -1.99
C PHE A 43 -8.28 18.52 -1.48
N VAL A 44 -9.13 17.97 -2.35
CA VAL A 44 -10.51 17.66 -2.01
C VAL A 44 -10.54 16.20 -1.66
N ASP A 45 -10.87 15.92 -0.40
CA ASP A 45 -11.18 14.58 0.04
C ASP A 45 -12.47 14.09 -0.63
N ASP A 46 -12.30 13.14 -1.54
CA ASP A 46 -13.34 12.52 -2.35
C ASP A 46 -13.74 11.13 -1.81
N SER A 47 -13.27 10.75 -0.62
CA SER A 47 -13.42 9.38 -0.09
C SER A 47 -14.87 8.90 0.00
N THR A 48 -15.81 9.83 0.17
CA THR A 48 -17.26 9.57 0.23
C THR A 48 -18.04 10.20 -0.93
N ASP A 49 -17.37 10.77 -1.94
CA ASP A 49 -18.03 11.40 -3.10
C ASP A 49 -18.52 10.35 -4.10
N ASN A 50 -19.60 9.66 -3.72
CA ASN A 50 -20.30 8.71 -4.57
C ASN A 50 -21.78 8.66 -4.20
N THR A 51 -22.56 7.94 -5.01
CA THR A 51 -24.03 7.86 -4.87
C THR A 51 -24.51 7.34 -3.51
N TYR A 52 -23.69 6.55 -2.80
CA TYR A 52 -24.06 5.98 -1.50
C TYR A 52 -23.55 6.79 -0.31
N GLY A 53 -22.61 7.72 -0.52
CA GLY A 53 -21.87 8.36 0.57
C GLY A 53 -20.97 7.40 1.35
N TYR A 54 -20.74 6.19 0.82
CA TYR A 54 -19.90 5.17 1.44
C TYR A 54 -18.43 5.43 1.19
N TYR A 55 -17.56 4.92 2.05
CA TYR A 55 -16.13 5.19 1.92
C TYR A 55 -15.51 4.30 0.85
N THR A 56 -14.90 4.91 -0.15
CA THR A 56 -14.20 4.20 -1.23
C THR A 56 -12.89 3.61 -0.73
N ILE A 57 -12.57 2.38 -1.16
CA ILE A 57 -11.28 1.74 -0.86
C ILE A 57 -10.19 2.22 -1.83
N MET A 58 -10.55 2.41 -3.10
CA MET A 58 -9.66 2.97 -4.12
C MET A 58 -9.67 4.50 -4.04
N GLY A 59 -8.54 5.12 -4.35
CA GLY A 59 -8.34 6.57 -4.36
C GLY A 59 -7.03 6.97 -3.71
N CYS A 60 -6.72 8.27 -3.75
CA CYS A 60 -5.55 8.81 -3.06
C CYS A 60 -5.77 8.78 -1.54
N THR A 61 -4.71 8.48 -0.80
CA THR A 61 -4.66 8.67 0.66
C THR A 61 -5.05 10.10 1.02
N THR A 62 -5.96 10.28 1.98
CA THR A 62 -6.52 11.62 2.34
C THR A 62 -6.03 12.17 3.67
N VAL A 63 -5.16 11.45 4.36
CA VAL A 63 -4.57 11.83 5.65
C VAL A 63 -3.06 11.72 5.56
N ASP A 64 -2.34 12.44 6.41
CA ASP A 64 -0.89 12.34 6.45
C ASP A 64 -0.45 11.20 7.39
N ALA A 65 0.80 10.74 7.23
CA ALA A 65 1.37 9.72 8.12
C ALA A 65 1.34 10.14 9.60
N GLU A 66 1.46 11.45 9.87
CA GLU A 66 1.41 12.02 11.22
C GLU A 66 0.05 11.78 11.89
N ASP A 67 -1.06 11.87 11.14
CA ASP A 67 -2.40 11.59 11.69
C ASP A 67 -2.51 10.13 12.15
N MET A 68 -1.99 9.19 11.34
CA MET A 68 -1.97 7.75 11.67
C MET A 68 -1.10 7.47 12.90
N VAL A 69 0.06 8.11 13.00
CA VAL A 69 0.97 8.00 14.16
C VAL A 69 0.28 8.51 15.42
N VAL A 70 -0.31 9.70 15.38
CA VAL A 70 -1.02 10.32 16.52
C VAL A 70 -2.16 9.41 16.98
N GLN A 71 -2.94 8.84 16.07
CA GLN A 71 -4.02 7.93 16.42
C GLN A 71 -3.52 6.64 17.07
N TYR A 72 -2.42 6.07 16.59
CA TYR A 72 -1.78 4.91 17.21
C TYR A 72 -1.27 5.22 18.62
N GLU A 73 -0.55 6.33 18.80
CA GLU A 73 0.00 6.73 20.10
C GLU A 73 -1.12 7.01 21.13
N ALA A 74 -2.27 7.51 20.68
CA ALA A 74 -3.44 7.73 21.54
C ALA A 74 -3.98 6.44 22.19
N GLN A 75 -3.69 5.27 21.63
CA GLN A 75 -4.06 3.98 22.20
C GLN A 75 -3.25 3.62 23.44
N ASN A 76 -2.13 4.31 23.68
CA ASN A 76 -1.26 4.12 24.83
C ASN A 76 -0.80 2.65 24.99
N VAL A 77 -0.45 2.02 23.86
CA VAL A 77 0.13 0.67 23.77
C VAL A 77 1.57 0.74 23.27
N GLU A 78 2.39 -0.23 23.67
CA GLU A 78 3.79 -0.28 23.23
C GLU A 78 3.88 -0.77 21.79
N TYR A 79 4.66 -0.07 20.96
CA TYR A 79 4.98 -0.55 19.61
C TYR A 79 5.89 -1.79 19.69
N PRO A 80 5.57 -2.90 19.00
CA PRO A 80 6.33 -4.15 19.08
C PRO A 80 7.65 -4.09 18.28
N SER A 81 8.48 -3.09 18.59
CA SER A 81 9.75 -2.76 17.95
C SER A 81 10.69 -3.96 17.88
N GLY A 82 10.72 -4.82 18.92
CA GLY A 82 11.58 -6.00 18.95
C GLY A 82 11.40 -6.93 17.74
N ILE A 83 10.16 -7.16 17.31
CA ILE A 83 9.86 -8.04 16.16
C ILE A 83 9.76 -7.24 14.86
N LEU A 84 9.10 -6.08 14.88
CA LEU A 84 8.86 -5.33 13.63
C LEU A 84 10.14 -4.67 13.09
N THR A 85 11.15 -4.41 13.93
CA THR A 85 12.49 -4.00 13.46
C THR A 85 13.11 -5.06 12.56
N GLU A 86 12.95 -6.35 12.87
CA GLU A 86 13.49 -7.44 12.04
C GLU A 86 12.82 -7.48 10.66
N GLY A 87 11.55 -7.08 10.58
CA GLY A 87 10.78 -6.94 9.34
C GLY A 87 10.90 -5.56 8.67
N GLY A 88 11.80 -4.68 9.14
CA GLY A 88 12.10 -3.40 8.49
C GLY A 88 11.24 -2.20 8.92
N ALA A 89 10.43 -2.31 9.98
CA ALA A 89 9.68 -1.18 10.56
C ALA A 89 10.02 -1.00 12.05
N PRO A 90 11.10 -0.26 12.38
CA PRO A 90 11.58 -0.14 13.75
C PRO A 90 10.66 0.67 14.67
N ASP A 91 9.83 1.54 14.11
CA ASP A 91 8.91 2.44 14.81
C ASP A 91 7.60 2.62 14.02
N ILE A 92 6.62 3.27 14.66
CA ILE A 92 5.30 3.49 14.08
C ILE A 92 5.35 4.44 12.87
N ASP A 93 6.24 5.45 12.88
CA ASP A 93 6.47 6.34 11.74
C ASP A 93 6.88 5.55 10.49
N THR A 94 7.83 4.62 10.63
CA THR A 94 8.27 3.77 9.52
C THR A 94 7.13 2.85 9.06
N PHE A 95 6.35 2.29 9.99
CA PHE A 95 5.19 1.46 9.64
C PHE A 95 4.15 2.24 8.82
N CYS A 96 3.72 3.42 9.29
CA CYS A 96 2.75 4.27 8.59
C CYS A 96 3.28 4.72 7.21
N THR A 97 4.58 5.04 7.12
CA THR A 97 5.23 5.36 5.84
C THR A 97 5.14 4.19 4.86
N ILE A 98 5.44 2.95 5.31
CA ILE A 98 5.31 1.75 4.48
C ILE A 98 3.85 1.55 4.03
N VAL A 99 2.88 1.78 4.91
CA VAL A 99 1.45 1.68 4.58
C VAL A 99 1.09 2.60 3.42
N ILE A 100 1.41 3.89 3.53
CA ILE A 100 1.07 4.88 2.50
C ILE A 100 1.78 4.54 1.18
N GLU A 101 3.08 4.23 1.21
CA GLU A 101 3.83 3.91 -0.01
C GLU A 101 3.28 2.70 -0.76
N GLU A 102 2.95 1.62 -0.05
CA GLU A 102 2.39 0.42 -0.69
C GLU A 102 0.95 0.64 -1.16
N ALA A 103 0.15 1.41 -0.42
CA ALA A 103 -1.22 1.75 -0.79
C ALA A 103 -1.26 2.63 -2.06
N ASP A 104 -0.46 3.70 -2.09
CA ASP A 104 -0.32 4.61 -3.22
C ASP A 104 0.17 3.88 -4.49
N ALA A 105 1.08 2.90 -4.34
CA ALA A 105 1.58 2.10 -5.46
C ALA A 105 0.47 1.33 -6.19
N GLU A 106 -0.62 0.99 -5.51
CA GLU A 106 -1.75 0.26 -6.08
C GLU A 106 -3.02 1.12 -6.26
N GLY A 107 -2.99 2.39 -5.82
CA GLY A 107 -4.15 3.31 -5.85
C GLY A 107 -5.20 2.99 -4.78
N VAL A 108 -4.79 2.35 -3.69
CA VAL A 108 -5.64 2.09 -2.51
C VAL A 108 -5.40 3.20 -1.50
N ARG A 109 -6.45 3.61 -0.77
CA ARG A 109 -6.32 4.62 0.28
C ARG A 109 -5.53 4.09 1.47
N GLY A 110 -4.43 4.74 1.83
CA GLY A 110 -3.53 4.34 2.91
C GLY A 110 -4.23 4.25 4.27
N GLU A 111 -5.15 5.16 4.58
CA GLU A 111 -5.94 5.15 5.81
C GLU A 111 -6.84 3.92 5.94
N VAL A 112 -7.36 3.37 4.83
CA VAL A 112 -8.16 2.13 4.87
C VAL A 112 -7.27 0.94 5.21
N VAL A 113 -6.07 0.89 4.64
CA VAL A 113 -5.07 -0.16 4.91
C VAL A 113 -4.62 -0.09 6.37
N PHE A 114 -4.29 1.12 6.86
CA PHE A 114 -3.89 1.37 8.23
C PHE A 114 -4.97 0.94 9.22
N GLU A 115 -6.19 1.43 9.06
CA GLU A 115 -7.28 1.16 10.01
C GLU A 115 -7.70 -0.30 10.01
N GLN A 116 -7.67 -0.95 8.85
CA GLN A 116 -7.88 -2.38 8.78
C GLN A 116 -6.78 -3.12 9.53
N ALA A 117 -5.51 -2.73 9.37
CA ALA A 117 -4.41 -3.35 10.09
C ALA A 117 -4.57 -3.18 11.61
N MET A 118 -4.97 -2.00 12.09
CA MET A 118 -5.20 -1.74 13.50
C MET A 118 -6.38 -2.56 14.05
N LEU A 119 -7.48 -2.65 13.29
CA LEU A 119 -8.64 -3.44 13.66
C LEU A 119 -8.31 -4.95 13.78
N GLU A 120 -7.60 -5.50 12.79
CA GLU A 120 -7.30 -6.93 12.70
C GLU A 120 -6.25 -7.38 13.72
N THR A 121 -5.27 -6.53 14.02
CA THR A 121 -4.19 -6.85 14.96
C THR A 121 -4.50 -6.42 16.39
N GLY A 122 -5.54 -5.62 16.61
CA GLY A 122 -5.78 -4.94 17.87
C GLY A 122 -4.66 -3.97 18.19
N TRP A 123 -4.40 -3.03 17.27
CA TRP A 123 -3.37 -1.99 17.39
C TRP A 123 -1.95 -2.56 17.52
N LEU A 124 -1.60 -3.47 16.61
CA LEU A 124 -0.32 -4.19 16.55
C LEU A 124 0.01 -5.03 17.81
N GLN A 125 -0.98 -5.34 18.64
CA GLN A 125 -0.79 -6.14 19.86
C GLN A 125 -0.98 -7.65 19.64
N PHE A 126 -1.57 -8.06 18.51
CA PHE A 126 -1.71 -9.45 18.07
C PHE A 126 -2.35 -10.37 19.13
N GLY A 127 -3.49 -9.96 19.68
CA GLY A 127 -4.20 -10.70 20.74
C GLY A 127 -4.94 -11.98 20.31
N GLY A 128 -4.80 -12.40 19.05
CA GLY A 128 -5.55 -13.50 18.44
C GLY A 128 -4.66 -14.69 18.03
N ASP A 129 -5.07 -15.38 16.96
CA ASP A 129 -4.33 -16.54 16.41
C ASP A 129 -3.07 -16.13 15.62
N ALA A 130 -2.95 -14.86 15.23
CA ALA A 130 -1.80 -14.32 14.50
C ALA A 130 -0.74 -13.76 15.46
N SER A 131 0.51 -13.71 15.01
CA SER A 131 1.63 -13.12 15.75
C SER A 131 2.38 -12.08 14.91
N ALA A 132 3.04 -11.12 15.58
CA ALA A 132 3.81 -10.07 14.92
C ALA A 132 4.86 -10.60 13.92
N GLY A 133 5.47 -11.76 14.23
CA GLY A 133 6.52 -12.36 13.40
C GLY A 133 6.01 -12.97 12.09
N GLN A 134 4.69 -13.04 11.87
CA GLN A 134 4.13 -13.42 10.58
C GLN A 134 4.07 -12.26 9.60
N PHE A 135 4.20 -11.01 10.10
CA PHE A 135 3.99 -9.79 9.32
C PHE A 135 2.67 -9.81 8.54
N ASN A 136 1.63 -10.43 9.11
CA ASN A 136 0.29 -10.54 8.53
C ASN A 136 -0.65 -9.63 9.33
N PHE A 137 -0.78 -8.40 8.86
CA PHE A 137 -1.52 -7.35 9.57
C PHE A 137 -3.03 -7.36 9.28
N SER A 138 -3.49 -8.22 8.38
CA SER A 138 -4.87 -8.22 7.89
C SER A 138 -5.58 -9.56 8.02
N GLY A 139 -4.94 -10.51 8.71
CA GLY A 139 -5.52 -11.83 8.99
C GLY A 139 -5.66 -12.73 7.76
N LEU A 140 -4.89 -12.48 6.69
CA LEU A 140 -4.99 -13.24 5.45
C LEU A 140 -4.74 -14.74 5.69
N GLY A 141 -5.69 -15.55 5.27
CA GLY A 141 -5.60 -17.01 5.38
C GLY A 141 -5.86 -17.56 6.78
N THR A 142 -6.24 -16.73 7.75
CA THR A 142 -6.74 -17.21 9.04
C THR A 142 -8.11 -17.87 8.84
N THR A 143 -8.35 -18.99 9.51
CA THR A 143 -9.65 -19.69 9.47
C THR A 143 -10.31 -19.78 10.85
N GLY A 144 -9.70 -19.14 11.85
CA GLY A 144 -10.00 -19.33 13.27
C GLY A 144 -9.56 -20.71 13.78
N GLY A 145 -9.42 -20.83 15.10
CA GLY A 145 -9.11 -22.11 15.77
C GLY A 145 -7.63 -22.49 15.69
N SER A 146 -6.74 -21.51 15.86
CA SER A 146 -5.27 -21.70 15.92
C SER A 146 -4.58 -22.00 14.60
N VAL A 147 -5.22 -21.71 13.46
CA VAL A 147 -4.54 -21.68 12.16
C VAL A 147 -3.96 -20.28 11.97
N ALA A 148 -2.64 -20.18 12.07
CA ALA A 148 -1.90 -18.91 12.07
C ALA A 148 -2.13 -18.05 10.80
N GLY A 149 -2.59 -18.64 9.70
CA GLY A 149 -2.76 -17.96 8.42
C GLY A 149 -1.45 -17.80 7.66
N ASN A 150 -1.42 -16.86 6.71
CA ASN A 150 -0.22 -16.57 5.92
C ASN A 150 0.88 -15.91 6.77
N SER A 151 2.12 -16.08 6.32
CA SER A 151 3.27 -15.31 6.81
C SER A 151 4.02 -14.71 5.64
N PHE A 152 4.56 -13.52 5.84
CA PHE A 152 5.31 -12.75 4.86
C PHE A 152 6.76 -12.59 5.34
N PRO A 153 7.71 -12.29 4.44
CA PRO A 153 9.13 -12.17 4.80
C PRO A 153 9.45 -10.91 5.62
N ASP A 154 8.67 -9.84 5.46
CA ASP A 154 8.89 -8.54 6.10
C ASP A 154 7.60 -7.72 6.17
N VAL A 155 7.63 -6.59 6.88
CA VAL A 155 6.47 -5.72 7.09
C VAL A 155 5.92 -5.21 5.77
N ARG A 156 6.80 -4.74 4.87
CA ARG A 156 6.43 -4.18 3.57
C ARG A 156 5.69 -5.20 2.70
N THR A 157 6.15 -6.45 2.66
CA THR A 157 5.51 -7.51 1.88
C THR A 157 4.16 -7.89 2.47
N GLY A 158 4.04 -7.89 3.80
CA GLY A 158 2.77 -8.10 4.50
C GLY A 158 1.72 -7.04 4.17
N ILE A 159 2.10 -5.77 4.25
CA ILE A 159 1.25 -4.63 3.86
C ILE A 159 0.91 -4.70 2.37
N ARG A 160 1.87 -4.99 1.49
CA ARG A 160 1.59 -5.17 0.06
C ARG A 160 0.53 -6.24 -0.19
N ALA A 161 0.61 -7.38 0.49
CA ALA A 161 -0.39 -8.43 0.34
C ALA A 161 -1.78 -7.97 0.78
N GLN A 162 -1.88 -7.20 1.87
CA GLN A 162 -3.12 -6.57 2.31
C GLN A 162 -3.67 -5.60 1.27
N VAL A 163 -2.85 -4.68 0.77
CA VAL A 163 -3.20 -3.70 -0.27
C VAL A 163 -3.73 -4.41 -1.52
N GLN A 164 -3.02 -5.44 -1.99
CA GLN A 164 -3.45 -6.24 -3.15
C GLN A 164 -4.81 -6.90 -2.90
N HIS A 165 -5.05 -7.44 -1.70
CA HIS A 165 -6.33 -8.05 -1.37
C HIS A 165 -7.48 -7.02 -1.31
N LEU A 166 -7.24 -5.83 -0.78
CA LEU A 166 -8.19 -4.72 -0.79
C LEU A 166 -8.49 -4.28 -2.23
N LYS A 167 -7.46 -4.10 -3.06
CA LYS A 167 -7.62 -3.80 -4.49
C LYS A 167 -8.40 -4.90 -5.23
N ALA A 168 -8.21 -6.17 -4.85
CA ALA A 168 -8.96 -7.27 -5.42
C ALA A 168 -10.47 -7.10 -5.18
N TYR A 169 -10.85 -6.77 -3.95
CA TYR A 169 -12.24 -6.49 -3.59
C TYR A 169 -12.79 -5.24 -4.27
N ALA A 170 -11.98 -4.19 -4.39
CA ALA A 170 -12.48 -2.87 -4.76
C ALA A 170 -12.39 -2.54 -6.25
N SER A 171 -11.59 -3.28 -7.02
CA SER A 171 -11.30 -2.96 -8.42
C SER A 171 -11.09 -4.22 -9.26
N SER A 172 -11.41 -4.10 -10.55
CA SER A 172 -11.08 -5.08 -11.60
C SER A 172 -9.77 -4.75 -12.34
N GLU A 173 -9.10 -3.65 -11.99
CA GLU A 173 -7.79 -3.29 -12.57
C GLU A 173 -6.68 -4.28 -12.19
N GLU A 174 -5.68 -4.39 -13.05
CA GLU A 174 -4.50 -5.21 -12.80
C GLU A 174 -3.66 -4.63 -11.65
N LEU A 175 -2.86 -5.50 -11.01
CA LEU A 175 -1.88 -5.06 -10.03
C LEU A 175 -0.73 -4.29 -10.71
N ASN A 176 -0.27 -3.23 -10.06
CA ASN A 176 0.86 -2.44 -10.53
C ASN A 176 2.19 -3.09 -10.11
N GLN A 177 2.18 -3.83 -9.00
CA GLN A 177 3.33 -4.56 -8.49
C GLN A 177 3.15 -6.08 -8.64
N ALA A 178 4.24 -6.83 -8.41
CA ALA A 178 4.17 -8.29 -8.40
C ALA A 178 3.21 -8.78 -7.30
N CYS A 179 2.32 -9.71 -7.66
CA CYS A 179 1.39 -10.32 -6.72
C CYS A 179 2.15 -11.11 -5.64
N VAL A 180 1.96 -10.73 -4.37
CA VAL A 180 2.49 -11.43 -3.19
C VAL A 180 1.37 -12.02 -2.33
N ASP A 181 0.13 -11.57 -2.51
CA ASP A 181 -1.04 -12.20 -1.91
C ASP A 181 -1.36 -13.55 -2.59
N ASN A 182 -1.10 -14.66 -1.90
CA ASN A 182 -1.39 -16.00 -2.40
C ASN A 182 -2.91 -16.30 -2.49
N ARG A 183 -3.76 -15.46 -1.89
CA ARG A 183 -5.22 -15.57 -1.91
C ARG A 183 -5.90 -14.67 -2.93
N PHE A 184 -5.15 -13.81 -3.63
CA PHE A 184 -5.68 -12.83 -4.56
C PHE A 184 -6.65 -13.44 -5.58
N GLN A 185 -6.27 -14.60 -6.13
CA GLN A 185 -7.06 -15.35 -7.12
C GLN A 185 -8.42 -15.87 -6.61
N TYR A 186 -8.63 -15.92 -5.29
CA TYR A 186 -9.88 -16.41 -4.70
C TYR A 186 -10.90 -15.30 -4.47
N VAL A 187 -10.49 -14.03 -4.61
CA VAL A 187 -11.39 -12.89 -4.47
C VAL A 187 -12.17 -12.70 -5.76
N THR A 188 -13.49 -12.68 -5.66
CA THR A 188 -14.33 -12.17 -6.76
C THR A 188 -14.03 -10.69 -6.92
N ARG A 189 -13.42 -10.32 -8.05
CA ARG A 189 -12.97 -8.96 -8.28
C ARG A 189 -14.12 -7.96 -8.25
N GLU A 190 -13.85 -6.77 -7.70
CA GLU A 190 -14.82 -5.66 -7.61
C GLU A 190 -16.10 -5.99 -6.82
N SER A 191 -16.08 -7.02 -5.97
CA SER A 191 -17.27 -7.41 -5.20
C SER A 191 -17.55 -6.51 -3.99
N ALA A 192 -16.60 -5.67 -3.55
CA ALA A 192 -16.73 -4.79 -2.40
C ALA A 192 -15.91 -3.49 -2.61
N PRO A 193 -16.36 -2.55 -3.47
CA PRO A 193 -15.70 -1.25 -3.69
C PRO A 193 -15.68 -0.29 -2.49
N TYR A 194 -16.55 -0.52 -1.50
CA TYR A 194 -16.70 0.36 -0.34
C TYR A 194 -16.31 -0.34 0.97
N VAL A 195 -15.78 0.41 1.93
CA VAL A 195 -15.38 -0.06 3.27
C VAL A 195 -16.53 -0.75 3.98
N GLU A 196 -17.74 -0.18 3.91
CA GLU A 196 -18.96 -0.72 4.49
C GLU A 196 -19.28 -2.12 3.94
N TRP A 197 -18.90 -2.40 2.70
CA TRP A 197 -19.13 -3.68 2.02
C TRP A 197 -17.99 -4.70 2.21
N LEU A 198 -16.96 -4.36 2.99
CA LEU A 198 -16.00 -5.37 3.47
C LEU A 198 -16.63 -6.30 4.53
N GLY A 199 -17.74 -5.91 5.14
CA GLY A 199 -18.57 -6.82 5.91
C GLY A 199 -19.50 -7.64 5.00
N ILE A 200 -19.35 -8.97 4.99
CA ILE A 200 -20.13 -9.86 4.10
C ILE A 200 -21.64 -9.73 4.35
N GLN A 201 -22.06 -9.44 5.59
CA GLN A 201 -23.48 -9.31 5.92
C GLN A 201 -24.06 -7.97 5.49
N GLU A 202 -23.21 -6.95 5.35
CA GLU A 202 -23.57 -5.60 4.94
C GLU A 202 -23.46 -5.42 3.42
N ASN A 203 -22.73 -6.31 2.75
CA ASN A 203 -22.56 -6.28 1.31
C ASN A 203 -23.74 -6.94 0.56
N PRO A 204 -24.46 -6.19 -0.31
CA PRO A 204 -25.59 -6.74 -1.08
C PRO A 204 -25.21 -7.86 -2.06
N TYR A 205 -23.93 -8.00 -2.42
CA TYR A 205 -23.41 -9.04 -3.30
C TYR A 205 -22.86 -10.26 -2.54
N GLY A 206 -22.84 -10.21 -1.21
CA GLY A 206 -22.33 -11.29 -0.35
C GLY A 206 -20.82 -11.53 -0.46
N GLY A 207 -20.07 -10.61 -1.10
CA GLY A 207 -18.61 -10.54 -1.03
C GLY A 207 -18.15 -9.74 0.19
N GLY A 208 -16.86 -9.76 0.49
CA GLY A 208 -16.29 -8.97 1.57
C GLY A 208 -15.18 -9.69 2.33
N TRP A 209 -14.46 -8.93 3.14
CA TRP A 209 -13.32 -9.39 3.93
C TRP A 209 -13.73 -10.32 5.07
N ALA A 210 -14.74 -9.94 5.84
CA ALA A 210 -15.09 -10.61 7.09
C ALA A 210 -16.56 -11.06 7.13
N ALA A 211 -16.78 -12.28 7.65
CA ALA A 211 -18.11 -12.85 7.83
C ALA A 211 -18.87 -12.29 9.04
N GLY A 212 -18.16 -11.67 9.98
CA GLY A 212 -18.74 -11.07 11.18
C GLY A 212 -19.64 -9.88 10.83
N ARG A 213 -20.71 -9.70 11.61
CA ARG A 213 -21.59 -8.53 11.49
C ARG A 213 -20.81 -7.24 11.73
N SER A 214 -21.17 -6.22 10.98
CA SER A 214 -20.77 -4.83 11.14
C SER A 214 -19.28 -4.57 11.00
N TYR A 215 -18.55 -5.46 10.31
CA TYR A 215 -17.12 -5.29 10.10
C TYR A 215 -16.80 -3.97 9.41
N GLY A 216 -17.47 -3.70 8.28
CA GLY A 216 -17.28 -2.46 7.53
C GLY A 216 -17.61 -1.22 8.36
N TYR A 217 -18.66 -1.27 9.20
CA TYR A 217 -19.04 -0.14 10.06
C TYR A 217 -18.03 0.14 11.18
N LYS A 218 -17.42 -0.90 11.75
CA LYS A 218 -16.31 -0.73 12.73
C LYS A 218 -15.12 -0.05 12.08
N LEU A 219 -14.73 -0.52 10.89
CA LEU A 219 -13.65 0.08 10.13
C LEU A 219 -14.00 1.54 9.78
N ARG A 220 -15.26 1.83 9.45
CA ARG A 220 -15.66 3.19 9.14
C ARG A 220 -15.66 4.15 10.34
N SER A 221 -15.98 3.63 11.53
CA SER A 221 -15.86 4.39 12.79
C SER A 221 -14.41 4.77 13.09
N LEU A 222 -13.47 3.85 12.87
CA LEU A 222 -12.04 4.15 13.05
C LEU A 222 -11.59 5.23 12.07
N LEU A 223 -11.91 5.09 10.79
CA LEU A 223 -11.64 6.11 9.77
C LEU A 223 -12.21 7.49 10.13
N ALA A 224 -13.40 7.53 10.75
CA ALA A 224 -13.99 8.77 11.20
C ALA A 224 -13.22 9.37 12.39
N GLU A 225 -12.79 8.54 13.34
CA GLU A 225 -11.95 8.96 14.47
C GLU A 225 -10.61 9.54 13.99
N LEU A 226 -9.93 8.86 13.07
CA LEU A 226 -8.69 9.33 12.44
C LEU A 226 -8.86 10.71 11.79
N LYS A 227 -9.99 10.93 11.12
CA LYS A 227 -10.28 12.16 10.37
C LYS A 227 -10.96 13.26 11.22
N GLY A 228 -11.25 12.98 12.50
CA GLY A 228 -12.01 13.89 13.36
C GLY A 228 -13.45 14.11 12.88
N GLU A 229 -14.02 13.14 12.17
CA GLU A 229 -15.38 13.14 11.63
C GLU A 229 -16.36 12.43 12.58
N GLU A 230 -17.65 12.73 12.41
CA GLU A 230 -18.72 11.96 13.05
C GLU A 230 -19.23 10.89 12.08
N TYR A 231 -19.26 9.62 12.51
CA TYR A 231 -19.88 8.54 11.75
C TYR A 231 -20.95 7.83 12.59
N THR A 232 -22.19 7.88 12.10
CA THR A 232 -23.31 7.18 12.72
C THR A 232 -23.57 5.88 11.98
N TRP A 233 -23.59 4.76 12.71
CA TRP A 233 -23.94 3.47 12.13
C TRP A 233 -25.39 3.50 11.65
N PRO A 234 -25.69 2.91 10.47
CA PRO A 234 -27.06 2.79 10.02
C PRO A 234 -27.86 1.97 11.05
N GLU A 235 -29.10 2.38 11.33
CA GLU A 235 -29.99 1.63 12.22
C GLU A 235 -30.06 0.19 11.74
N SER A 236 -29.86 -0.75 12.68
CA SER A 236 -29.76 -2.17 12.37
C SER A 236 -30.95 -2.61 11.53
N THR A 237 -30.71 -3.19 10.35
CA THR A 237 -31.71 -4.02 9.68
C THR A 237 -31.82 -5.35 10.43
N GLU A 238 -32.22 -5.31 11.70
CA GLU A 238 -32.88 -6.44 12.34
C GLU A 238 -34.21 -6.62 11.61
N THR A 239 -34.23 -7.43 10.55
CA THR A 239 -35.37 -8.21 10.02
C THR A 239 -35.16 -8.53 8.54
N VAL A 240 -34.32 -9.52 8.24
CA VAL A 240 -34.70 -10.49 7.21
C VAL A 240 -34.28 -11.85 7.77
N GLU A 241 -35.18 -12.46 8.54
CA GLU A 241 -35.12 -13.91 8.74
C GLU A 241 -35.17 -14.58 7.36
N LYS A 242 -34.24 -15.50 7.12
CA LYS A 242 -34.21 -16.37 5.93
C LYS A 242 -35.39 -17.34 5.95
#